data_AF-A0A836ICG4-F1
#
_entry.id   AF-A0A836ICG4-F1
#
_cell.length_a   1.000
_cell.length_b   1.000
_cell.length_c   1.000
_cell.angle_alpha   90.00
_cell.angle_beta   90.00
_cell.angle_gamma   90.00
#
_symmetry.space_group_name_H-M   'P 1'
#
loop_
_entity.id
_entity.type
_entity.pdbx_description
1 polymer ?
#
loop_
_entity_poly.entity_id
_entity_poly.type
_entity_poly.pdbx_seq_one_letter_code
_entity_poly.pdbx_strand_id
1 'polypeptide(L)'
;MRSRKSHLSNSPLHRVVQRPAVRIALYLLLFIIAYLAPLCVYFERDVLVTFEDTHRPGETFISDERFFQCMADRLSQSEEHSNRIPYVILPVTLDYQDIKVLFCNITAPITYIMFINNGEFDPLRKLLDRLSDKMSDYLDKRLFIIHHPENVGYAAAVNEGLRHALTFSVERVPWVFITNADVRFGQGLIEDFIAKVNKETENQTTRMKELEAEVAAEPTALKNVADARFTYRSDKPPVVTAPSLPYRIRAMPPEEMVREFEDTYGVFYTSHVPYMSTFALPRLTIATVGFFDENHYPAYGEDHDYAWRMHALGFKVYCSKRGRYVHIENANLDADRLSKEYGLYKYTAYVQQSLKFARMNYQPIRLEYRRTKWFPNQRIVETDMGRMPLPFRGNLPVDMWVVDTQRRETIIDMGEARRCRSVHRLYNLSLLDFNVSAITDHQQK
;
A
#
# COMPACT_ATOMS: atom_id res chain seq x y z
N MET A 1 28.91 45.09 78.30
CA MET A 1 29.81 44.46 77.30
C MET A 1 29.17 44.56 75.92
N ARG A 2 29.88 45.16 74.96
CA ARG A 2 29.51 45.39 73.54
C ARG A 2 29.25 44.06 72.80
N SER A 3 28.13 43.98 72.06
CA SER A 3 28.00 44.11 70.59
C SER A 3 28.73 43.07 69.71
N ARG A 4 27.95 42.31 68.93
CA ARG A 4 28.30 41.83 67.58
C ARG A 4 27.04 41.44 66.78
N LYS A 5 26.71 42.21 65.75
CA LYS A 5 25.95 41.81 64.54
C LYS A 5 26.68 42.43 63.35
N SER A 6 27.46 41.62 62.63
CA SER A 6 27.15 41.03 61.31
C SER A 6 27.37 42.00 60.13
N HIS A 7 28.61 42.04 59.64
CA HIS A 7 28.98 42.60 58.34
C HIS A 7 29.37 41.45 57.40
N LEU A 8 28.49 41.10 56.46
CA LEU A 8 28.83 40.32 55.26
C LEU A 8 27.98 40.89 54.11
N SER A 9 28.44 41.98 53.51
CA SER A 9 27.96 42.48 52.23
C SER A 9 28.95 43.53 51.73
N ASN A 10 30.02 43.07 51.08
CA ASN A 10 30.88 43.90 50.20
C ASN A 10 31.94 42.97 49.55
N SER A 11 31.49 42.01 48.74
CA SER A 11 32.41 41.39 47.78
C SER A 11 32.41 42.25 46.49
N PRO A 12 33.58 42.52 45.88
CA PRO A 12 33.68 43.33 44.65
C PRO A 12 32.86 42.77 43.48
N LEU A 13 32.65 41.45 43.45
CA LEU A 13 31.77 40.79 42.48
C LEU A 13 30.32 41.31 42.54
N HIS A 14 29.82 41.63 43.73
CA HIS A 14 28.42 42.02 43.90
C HIS A 14 28.08 43.39 43.29
N ARG A 15 29.06 44.30 43.20
CA ARG A 15 28.88 45.63 42.59
C ARG A 15 28.97 45.63 41.06
N VAL A 16 29.72 44.70 40.47
CA VAL A 16 29.85 44.60 39.00
C VAL A 16 28.56 44.04 38.38
N VAL A 17 27.91 43.09 39.05
CA VAL A 17 26.65 42.45 38.61
C VAL A 17 25.42 43.36 38.78
N GLN A 18 25.52 44.49 39.49
CA GLN A 18 24.42 45.46 39.65
C GLN A 18 24.37 46.53 38.55
N ARG A 19 25.35 46.60 37.65
CA ARG A 19 25.31 47.54 36.51
C ARG A 19 24.29 47.05 35.46
N PRO A 20 23.32 47.88 35.03
CA PRO A 20 22.27 47.47 34.09
C PRO A 20 22.81 46.84 32.81
N ALA A 21 23.88 47.41 32.25
CA ALA A 21 24.54 46.91 31.04
C ALA A 21 25.13 45.50 31.21
N VAL A 22 25.69 45.18 32.39
CA VAL A 22 26.29 43.86 32.67
C VAL A 22 25.19 42.80 32.81
N ARG A 23 24.04 43.15 33.42
CA ARG A 23 22.88 42.24 33.49
C ARG A 23 22.27 41.97 32.12
N ILE A 24 22.13 43.00 31.29
CA ILE A 24 21.61 42.86 29.92
C ILE A 24 22.53 41.95 29.10
N ALA A 25 23.86 42.15 29.18
CA ALA A 25 24.83 41.29 28.50
C ALA A 25 24.75 39.83 28.98
N LEU A 26 24.58 39.59 30.29
CA LEU A 26 24.40 38.25 30.86
C LEU A 26 23.09 37.59 30.41
N TYR A 27 21.97 38.32 30.37
CA TYR A 27 20.71 37.77 29.88
C TYR A 27 20.74 37.49 28.37
N LEU A 28 21.38 38.34 27.57
CA LEU A 28 21.60 38.08 26.16
C LEU A 28 22.50 36.87 25.95
N LEU A 29 23.59 36.74 26.71
CA LEU A 29 24.47 35.58 26.65
C LEU A 29 23.73 34.29 27.06
N LEU A 30 22.92 34.33 28.12
CA LEU A 30 22.09 33.21 28.54
C LEU A 30 21.02 32.88 27.51
N PHE A 31 20.38 33.87 26.88
CA PHE A 31 19.44 33.64 25.79
C PHE A 31 20.14 33.02 24.56
N ILE A 32 21.32 33.51 24.21
CA ILE A 32 22.11 32.93 23.10
C ILE A 32 22.51 31.49 23.44
N ILE A 33 23.06 31.22 24.62
CA ILE A 33 23.59 29.90 24.98
C ILE A 33 22.49 28.89 25.34
N ALA A 34 21.45 29.31 26.05
CA ALA A 34 20.40 28.41 26.52
C ALA A 34 19.21 28.28 25.54
N TYR A 35 19.06 29.22 24.60
CA TYR A 35 17.97 29.19 23.63
C TYR A 35 18.50 29.11 22.20
N LEU A 36 19.23 30.11 21.71
CA LEU A 36 19.62 30.16 20.29
C LEU A 36 20.63 29.09 19.88
N ALA A 37 21.63 28.76 20.69
CA ALA A 37 22.62 27.74 20.37
C ALA A 37 22.01 26.33 20.32
N PRO A 38 21.17 25.90 21.29
CA PRO A 38 20.38 24.67 21.16
C PRO A 38 19.44 24.70 19.96
N LEU A 39 18.80 25.84 19.68
CA LEU A 39 17.93 25.99 18.52
C LEU A 39 18.73 25.83 17.22
N CYS A 40 19.90 26.44 17.08
CA CYS A 40 20.78 26.30 15.92
C CYS A 40 21.32 24.89 15.77
N VAL A 41 21.77 24.24 16.85
CA VAL A 41 22.23 22.85 16.82
C VAL A 41 21.08 21.90 16.46
N TYR A 42 19.87 22.17 16.95
CA TYR A 42 18.66 21.44 16.59
C TYR A 42 18.29 21.65 15.12
N PHE A 43 18.31 22.90 14.63
CA PHE A 43 18.07 23.23 13.23
C PHE A 43 19.13 22.63 12.29
N GLU A 44 20.43 22.71 12.62
CA GLU A 44 21.49 22.09 11.81
C GLU A 44 21.37 20.57 11.77
N ARG A 45 20.93 19.93 12.86
CA ARG A 45 20.61 18.50 12.88
C ARG A 45 19.36 18.16 12.06
N ASP A 46 18.32 18.97 12.12
CA ASP A 46 17.11 18.78 11.29
C ASP A 46 17.42 19.01 9.80
N VAL A 47 18.43 19.83 9.48
CA VAL A 47 18.87 20.08 8.09
C VAL A 47 19.73 18.93 7.53
N LEU A 48 20.46 18.20 8.38
CA LEU A 48 21.19 17.02 7.94
C LEU A 48 20.25 15.82 7.81
N VAL A 49 19.92 15.47 6.57
CA VAL A 49 19.27 14.20 6.25
C VAL A 49 20.20 13.05 6.66
N THR A 50 19.88 12.37 7.76
CA THR A 50 20.60 11.20 8.23
C THR A 50 19.88 9.94 7.77
N PHE A 51 20.63 9.08 7.10
CA PHE A 51 20.21 7.74 6.70
C PHE A 51 21.38 6.79 6.92
N GLU A 52 21.12 5.67 7.57
CA GLU A 52 22.10 4.60 7.74
C GLU A 52 21.51 3.33 7.17
N ASP A 53 22.21 2.77 6.20
CA ASP A 53 21.85 1.48 5.62
C ASP A 53 22.11 0.38 6.66
N THR A 54 21.05 -0.07 7.35
CA THR A 54 21.13 -1.04 8.44
C THR A 54 20.18 -2.20 8.22
N HIS A 55 20.66 -3.41 8.54
CA HIS A 55 19.86 -4.63 8.51
C HIS A 55 19.13 -4.83 9.85
N ARG A 56 18.06 -5.62 9.84
CA ARG A 56 17.33 -5.97 11.06
C ARG A 56 18.17 -6.92 11.94
N PRO A 57 18.02 -6.89 13.27
CA PRO A 57 18.70 -7.84 14.15
C PRO A 57 18.45 -9.30 13.71
N GLY A 58 19.53 -10.05 13.49
CA GLY A 58 19.48 -11.45 13.04
C GLY A 58 19.38 -11.64 11.53
N GLU A 59 19.28 -10.56 10.74
CA GLU A 59 19.37 -10.63 9.28
C GLU A 59 20.80 -10.43 8.78
N THR A 60 21.04 -10.83 7.54
CA THR A 60 22.32 -10.55 6.89
C THR A 60 22.23 -9.22 6.14
N PHE A 61 23.23 -8.37 6.32
CA PHE A 61 23.36 -7.15 5.52
C PHE A 61 23.57 -7.47 4.04
N ILE A 62 22.77 -6.84 3.17
CA ILE A 62 22.89 -6.98 1.72
C ILE A 62 23.37 -5.64 1.13
N SER A 63 24.54 -5.65 0.49
CA SER A 63 25.03 -4.46 -0.23
C SER A 63 24.18 -4.20 -1.49
N ASP A 64 24.24 -2.99 -2.03
CA ASP A 64 23.57 -2.65 -3.28
C ASP A 64 24.04 -3.56 -4.43
N GLU A 65 25.34 -3.82 -4.53
CA GLU A 65 25.91 -4.69 -5.57
C GLU A 65 25.40 -6.12 -5.46
N ARG A 66 25.30 -6.64 -4.22
CA ARG A 66 24.76 -7.98 -3.99
C ARG A 66 23.27 -8.04 -4.36
N PHE A 67 22.51 -7.00 -4.01
CA PHE A 67 21.12 -6.88 -4.42
C PHE A 67 20.97 -6.89 -5.95
N PHE A 68 21.78 -6.12 -6.67
CA PHE A 68 21.74 -6.08 -8.13
C PHE A 68 22.08 -7.45 -8.76
N GLN A 69 23.01 -8.21 -8.16
CA GLN A 69 23.28 -9.59 -8.57
C GLN A 69 22.06 -10.49 -8.35
N CYS A 70 21.44 -10.44 -7.17
CA CYS A 70 20.23 -11.22 -6.89
C CYS A 70 19.12 -10.90 -7.92
N MET A 71 18.89 -9.62 -8.22
CA MET A 71 17.95 -9.18 -9.26
C MET A 71 18.28 -9.76 -10.63
N ALA A 72 19.55 -9.69 -11.06
CA ALA A 72 20.00 -10.27 -12.31
C ALA A 72 19.81 -11.80 -12.35
N ASP A 73 20.10 -12.49 -11.25
CA ASP A 73 19.93 -13.94 -11.14
C ASP A 73 18.44 -14.35 -11.24
N ARG A 74 17.50 -13.49 -10.80
CA ARG A 74 16.06 -13.73 -10.95
C ARG A 74 15.57 -13.47 -12.37
N LEU A 75 16.09 -12.44 -13.02
CA LEU A 75 15.66 -12.02 -14.36
C LEU A 75 16.40 -12.71 -15.51
N SER A 76 17.54 -13.35 -15.27
CA SER A 76 18.37 -13.96 -16.35
C SER A 76 17.76 -15.20 -16.99
N GLN A 77 16.82 -15.86 -16.32
CA GLN A 77 16.22 -17.10 -16.79
C GLN A 77 15.16 -16.87 -17.87
N SER A 78 14.96 -17.87 -18.74
CA SER A 78 14.00 -17.84 -19.85
C SER A 78 12.55 -17.63 -19.38
N GLU A 79 11.75 -16.94 -20.20
CA GLU A 79 10.30 -16.81 -20.00
C GLU A 79 9.57 -18.17 -20.08
N GLU A 80 10.22 -19.21 -20.59
CA GLU A 80 9.65 -20.57 -20.69
C GLU A 80 9.87 -21.43 -19.44
N HIS A 81 10.58 -20.92 -18.42
CA HIS A 81 10.87 -21.70 -17.22
C HIS A 81 9.57 -22.05 -16.45
N SER A 82 9.27 -23.35 -16.31
CA SER A 82 7.98 -23.82 -15.78
C SER A 82 7.73 -23.49 -14.30
N ASN A 83 8.80 -23.30 -13.51
CA ASN A 83 8.72 -22.95 -12.08
C ASN A 83 9.14 -21.49 -11.83
N ARG A 84 8.55 -20.55 -12.56
CA ARG A 84 8.81 -19.11 -12.45
C ARG A 84 7.64 -18.35 -11.81
N ILE A 85 7.94 -17.20 -11.22
CA ILE A 85 6.94 -16.19 -10.88
C ILE A 85 6.70 -15.33 -12.14
N PRO A 86 5.47 -15.28 -12.70
CA PRO A 86 5.23 -14.53 -13.93
C PRO A 86 5.39 -13.04 -13.79
N TYR A 87 4.84 -12.45 -12.74
CA TYR A 87 4.85 -11.00 -12.60
C TYR A 87 4.86 -10.66 -11.12
N VAL A 88 5.88 -9.92 -10.67
CA VAL A 88 5.98 -9.40 -9.30
C VAL A 88 5.58 -7.93 -9.30
N ILE A 89 4.59 -7.58 -8.47
CA ILE A 89 4.25 -6.20 -8.14
C ILE A 89 4.72 -5.93 -6.72
N LEU A 90 5.53 -4.89 -6.55
CA LEU A 90 6.09 -4.52 -5.25
C LEU A 90 5.93 -3.01 -5.02
N PRO A 91 4.85 -2.58 -4.36
CA PRO A 91 4.75 -1.23 -3.84
C PRO A 91 5.76 -1.04 -2.71
N VAL A 92 6.57 0.02 -2.77
CA VAL A 92 7.61 0.32 -1.77
C VAL A 92 7.52 1.77 -1.34
N THR A 93 7.88 2.08 -0.11
CA THR A 93 7.87 3.46 0.40
C THR A 93 9.13 3.78 1.18
N LEU A 94 9.56 2.89 2.09
CA LEU A 94 10.70 3.10 3.00
C LEU A 94 11.66 1.89 3.03
N ASP A 95 11.40 0.91 2.16
CA ASP A 95 11.86 -0.48 2.22
C ASP A 95 13.32 -0.71 1.77
N TYR A 96 14.25 0.18 2.11
CA TYR A 96 15.61 0.18 1.52
C TYR A 96 16.36 -1.14 1.65
N GLN A 97 16.51 -1.69 2.86
CA GLN A 97 17.13 -3.00 3.05
C GLN A 97 16.18 -4.16 2.81
N ASP A 98 14.90 -3.98 3.13
CA ASP A 98 13.91 -5.04 3.03
C ASP A 98 13.76 -5.54 1.58
N ILE A 99 13.81 -4.66 0.57
CA ILE A 99 13.82 -5.11 -0.83
C ILE A 99 15.06 -5.92 -1.18
N LYS A 100 16.22 -5.56 -0.62
CA LYS A 100 17.48 -6.26 -0.91
C LYS A 100 17.46 -7.68 -0.34
N VAL A 101 17.01 -7.80 0.91
CA VAL A 101 16.87 -9.09 1.58
C VAL A 101 15.79 -9.93 0.88
N LEU A 102 14.64 -9.34 0.52
CA LEU A 102 13.56 -10.03 -0.20
C LEU A 102 14.06 -10.69 -1.49
N PHE A 103 14.68 -9.93 -2.40
CA PHE A 103 15.07 -10.47 -3.71
C PHE A 103 16.28 -11.41 -3.63
N CYS A 104 17.12 -11.30 -2.60
CA CYS A 104 18.13 -12.31 -2.32
C CYS A 104 17.57 -13.56 -1.61
N ASN A 105 16.40 -13.47 -0.98
CA ASN A 105 15.72 -14.60 -0.34
C ASN A 105 14.79 -15.38 -1.29
N ILE A 106 14.16 -14.72 -2.27
CA ILE A 106 13.43 -15.40 -3.34
C ILE A 106 14.44 -16.13 -4.21
N THR A 107 14.34 -17.46 -4.33
CA THR A 107 15.21 -18.31 -5.15
C THR A 107 14.67 -18.60 -6.54
N ALA A 108 13.35 -18.49 -6.72
CA ALA A 108 12.69 -18.81 -7.97
C ALA A 108 12.90 -17.75 -9.07
N PRO A 109 13.03 -18.14 -10.34
CA PRO A 109 13.08 -17.20 -11.47
C PRO A 109 11.86 -16.28 -11.53
N ILE A 110 12.03 -15.05 -12.03
CA ILE A 110 10.97 -14.06 -12.19
C ILE A 110 10.96 -13.52 -13.63
N THR A 111 9.80 -13.43 -14.26
CA THR A 111 9.70 -12.91 -15.63
C THR A 111 9.65 -11.39 -15.65
N TYR A 112 8.71 -10.78 -14.91
CA TYR A 112 8.58 -9.34 -14.78
C TYR A 112 8.65 -8.93 -13.31
N ILE A 113 9.35 -7.83 -13.04
CA ILE A 113 9.35 -7.17 -11.74
C ILE A 113 8.92 -5.73 -11.95
N MET A 114 7.96 -5.27 -11.16
CA MET A 114 7.53 -3.88 -11.13
C MET A 114 7.64 -3.32 -9.72
N PHE A 115 8.51 -2.32 -9.57
CA PHE A 115 8.57 -1.49 -8.37
C PHE A 115 7.67 -0.28 -8.54
N ILE A 116 6.81 -0.03 -7.54
CA ILE A 116 6.04 1.21 -7.45
C ILE A 116 6.56 1.96 -6.23
N ASN A 117 7.50 2.89 -6.45
CA ASN A 117 8.03 3.74 -5.39
C ASN A 117 6.99 4.81 -5.03
N ASN A 118 6.34 4.59 -3.90
CA ASN A 118 5.13 5.25 -3.46
C ASN A 118 5.41 6.30 -2.36
N GLY A 119 6.31 7.24 -2.64
CA GLY A 119 6.62 8.33 -1.72
C GLY A 119 7.94 9.06 -1.97
N GLU A 120 8.29 9.90 -0.99
CA GLU A 120 9.35 10.92 -1.08
C GLU A 120 10.71 10.45 -0.54
N PHE A 121 10.85 9.17 -0.20
CA PHE A 121 12.06 8.66 0.47
C PHE A 121 13.24 8.58 -0.49
N ASP A 122 14.06 9.64 -0.47
CA ASP A 122 15.18 9.86 -1.36
C ASP A 122 16.21 8.72 -1.39
N PRO A 123 16.62 8.09 -0.26
CA PRO A 123 17.52 6.95 -0.29
C PRO A 123 17.00 5.80 -1.17
N LEU A 124 15.73 5.40 -1.00
CA LEU A 124 15.13 4.33 -1.79
C LEU A 124 15.00 4.72 -3.26
N ARG A 125 14.62 5.96 -3.55
CA ARG A 125 14.57 6.48 -4.93
C ARG A 125 15.94 6.33 -5.61
N LYS A 126 17.00 6.81 -4.96
CA LYS A 126 18.36 6.71 -5.49
C LYS A 126 18.83 5.26 -5.66
N LEU A 127 18.42 4.34 -4.79
CA LEU A 127 18.72 2.90 -4.96
C LEU A 127 18.06 2.33 -6.21
N LEU A 128 16.79 2.68 -6.46
CA LEU A 128 16.06 2.26 -7.65
C LEU A 128 16.59 2.92 -8.94
N ASP A 129 17.05 4.18 -8.87
CA ASP A 129 17.74 4.83 -9.99
C ASP A 129 19.02 4.06 -10.36
N ARG A 130 19.86 3.74 -9.36
CA ARG A 130 21.07 2.93 -9.57
C ARG A 130 20.75 1.52 -10.09
N LEU A 131 19.65 0.92 -9.64
CA LEU A 131 19.19 -0.38 -10.14
C LEU A 131 18.81 -0.26 -11.62
N SER A 132 18.08 0.77 -12.01
CA SER A 132 17.70 1.06 -13.41
C SER A 132 18.94 1.17 -14.30
N ASP A 133 19.94 1.93 -13.87
CA ASP A 133 21.20 2.09 -14.59
C ASP A 133 21.96 0.76 -14.71
N LYS A 134 22.02 -0.02 -13.62
CA LYS A 134 22.75 -1.30 -13.59
C LYS A 134 22.07 -2.39 -14.40
N MET A 135 20.75 -2.32 -14.55
CA MET A 135 19.91 -3.33 -15.18
C MET A 135 19.27 -2.81 -16.49
N SER A 136 19.95 -1.90 -17.19
CA SER A 136 19.44 -1.23 -18.41
C SER A 136 18.97 -2.20 -19.50
N ASP A 137 19.56 -3.39 -19.59
CA ASP A 137 19.16 -4.41 -20.56
C ASP A 137 17.75 -4.96 -20.31
N TYR A 138 17.32 -4.96 -19.04
CA TYR A 138 16.02 -5.44 -18.57
C TYR A 138 14.98 -4.32 -18.40
N LEU A 139 15.43 -3.07 -18.26
CA LEU A 139 14.55 -1.92 -18.05
C LEU A 139 13.52 -1.80 -19.19
N ASP A 140 12.27 -1.53 -18.83
CA ASP A 140 11.09 -1.42 -19.71
C ASP A 140 10.77 -2.68 -20.54
N LYS A 141 11.43 -3.81 -20.23
CA LYS A 141 11.18 -5.12 -20.85
C LYS A 141 10.77 -6.16 -19.83
N ARG A 142 11.53 -6.25 -18.74
CA ARG A 142 11.39 -7.22 -17.64
C ARG A 142 11.49 -6.58 -16.25
N LEU A 143 12.08 -5.39 -16.16
CA LEU A 143 12.12 -4.57 -14.96
C LEU A 143 11.41 -3.24 -15.23
N PHE A 144 10.42 -2.91 -14.41
CA PHE A 144 9.67 -1.66 -14.48
C PHE A 144 9.78 -0.95 -13.14
N ILE A 145 10.08 0.35 -13.17
CA ILE A 145 10.21 1.16 -11.97
C ILE A 145 9.41 2.43 -12.18
N ILE A 146 8.42 2.66 -11.31
CA ILE A 146 7.61 3.87 -11.32
C ILE A 146 7.88 4.64 -10.05
N HIS A 147 8.09 5.94 -10.20
CA HIS A 147 8.30 6.87 -9.11
C HIS A 147 7.11 7.80 -8.93
N HIS A 148 6.39 7.64 -7.83
CA HIS A 148 5.43 8.63 -7.38
C HIS A 148 6.12 9.66 -6.48
N PRO A 149 5.93 10.96 -6.73
CA PRO A 149 6.46 12.00 -5.85
C PRO A 149 5.70 12.07 -4.52
N GLU A 150 4.51 11.49 -4.42
CA GLU A 150 3.69 11.47 -3.22
C GLU A 150 3.11 10.07 -3.00
N ASN A 151 2.53 9.81 -1.81
CA ASN A 151 1.89 8.53 -1.52
C ASN A 151 0.50 8.46 -2.18
N VAL A 152 0.35 7.65 -3.24
CA VAL A 152 -0.92 7.41 -3.94
C VAL A 152 -1.82 6.40 -3.24
N GLY A 153 -1.34 5.78 -2.17
CA GLY A 153 -2.00 4.73 -1.40
C GLY A 153 -1.66 3.33 -1.92
N TYR A 154 -1.73 2.32 -1.02
CA TYR A 154 -1.37 0.95 -1.34
C TYR A 154 -2.25 0.36 -2.46
N ALA A 155 -3.58 0.52 -2.33
CA ALA A 155 -4.53 0.04 -3.33
C ALA A 155 -4.25 0.61 -4.73
N ALA A 156 -4.02 1.93 -4.85
CA ALA A 156 -3.73 2.57 -6.12
C ALA A 156 -2.40 2.09 -6.72
N ALA A 157 -1.34 1.97 -5.90
CA ALA A 157 -0.04 1.46 -6.32
C ALA A 157 -0.11 0.01 -6.83
N VAL A 158 -0.84 -0.87 -6.14
CA VAL A 158 -1.09 -2.24 -6.60
C VAL A 158 -1.90 -2.24 -7.89
N ASN A 159 -2.95 -1.42 -7.99
CA ASN A 159 -3.79 -1.33 -9.18
C ASN A 159 -3.02 -0.86 -10.41
N GLU A 160 -2.06 0.04 -10.27
CA GLU A 160 -1.17 0.45 -11.36
C GLU A 160 -0.35 -0.72 -11.90
N GLY A 161 0.24 -1.52 -11.00
CA GLY A 161 0.93 -2.74 -11.38
C GLY A 161 -0.01 -3.77 -12.01
N LEU A 162 -1.22 -3.93 -11.50
CA LEU A 162 -2.21 -4.85 -12.06
C LEU A 162 -2.63 -4.43 -13.47
N ARG A 163 -2.87 -3.12 -13.71
CA ARG A 163 -3.18 -2.60 -15.05
C ARG A 163 -2.05 -2.85 -16.02
N HIS A 164 -0.80 -2.67 -15.59
CA HIS A 164 0.35 -2.98 -16.43
C HIS A 164 0.48 -4.49 -16.71
N ALA A 165 0.31 -5.35 -15.70
CA ALA A 165 0.26 -6.81 -15.88
C ALA A 165 -0.90 -7.23 -16.80
N LEU A 166 -1.99 -6.45 -16.84
CA LEU A 166 -3.13 -6.66 -17.73
C LEU A 166 -2.83 -6.44 -19.22
N THR A 167 -1.74 -5.74 -19.55
CA THR A 167 -1.32 -5.56 -20.95
C THR A 167 -0.70 -6.82 -21.59
N PHE A 168 -0.28 -7.79 -20.77
CA PHE A 168 0.27 -9.06 -21.23
C PHE A 168 -0.83 -10.10 -21.47
N SER A 169 -0.57 -11.05 -22.38
CA SER A 169 -1.48 -12.17 -22.62
C SER A 169 -1.59 -13.09 -21.40
N VAL A 170 -2.69 -13.84 -21.29
CA VAL A 170 -2.93 -14.77 -20.17
C VAL A 170 -1.86 -15.85 -20.10
N GLU A 171 -1.35 -16.32 -21.24
CA GLU A 171 -0.33 -17.36 -21.31
C GLU A 171 1.02 -16.88 -20.74
N ARG A 172 1.36 -15.61 -20.96
CA ARG A 172 2.59 -14.99 -20.43
C ARG A 172 2.41 -14.61 -18.95
N VAL A 173 1.25 -14.02 -18.71
CA VAL A 173 0.57 -13.40 -17.54
C VAL A 173 -0.40 -14.20 -16.66
N PRO A 174 -0.28 -15.50 -16.36
CA PRO A 174 -1.43 -16.28 -15.88
C PRO A 174 -1.88 -15.92 -14.45
N TRP A 175 -0.96 -15.37 -13.66
CA TRP A 175 -1.21 -14.88 -12.32
C TRP A 175 -0.13 -13.85 -11.93
N VAL A 176 -0.43 -13.04 -10.93
CA VAL A 176 0.43 -11.95 -10.46
C VAL A 176 0.78 -12.17 -9.00
N PHE A 177 2.05 -12.04 -8.65
CA PHE A 177 2.58 -12.09 -7.29
C PHE A 177 2.67 -10.69 -6.72
N ILE A 178 1.91 -10.40 -5.67
CA ILE A 178 1.93 -9.13 -4.97
C ILE A 178 2.56 -9.38 -3.61
N THR A 179 3.58 -8.59 -3.26
CA THR A 179 4.28 -8.78 -1.99
C THR A 179 4.67 -7.45 -1.37
N ASN A 180 4.75 -7.41 -0.05
CA ASN A 180 5.51 -6.42 0.70
C ASN A 180 7.00 -6.80 0.69
N ALA A 181 7.88 -5.86 1.07
CA ALA A 181 9.32 -6.10 1.11
C ALA A 181 9.80 -6.74 2.43
N ASP A 182 9.05 -6.57 3.52
CA ASP A 182 9.36 -6.98 4.89
C ASP A 182 8.97 -8.45 5.19
N VAL A 183 9.06 -9.31 4.18
CA VAL A 183 8.70 -10.74 4.25
C VAL A 183 9.91 -11.63 4.00
N ARG A 184 9.91 -12.82 4.60
CA ARG A 184 10.95 -13.85 4.41
C ARG A 184 10.33 -15.22 4.20
N PHE A 185 10.91 -15.95 3.26
CA PHE A 185 10.54 -17.30 2.86
C PHE A 185 11.60 -18.29 3.33
N GLY A 186 11.15 -19.34 4.01
CA GLY A 186 11.95 -20.52 4.29
C GLY A 186 12.20 -21.31 3.01
N GLN A 187 13.25 -22.14 3.05
CA GLN A 187 13.65 -22.98 1.93
C GLN A 187 12.49 -23.82 1.39
N GLY A 188 12.33 -23.84 0.06
CA GLY A 188 11.32 -24.64 -0.64
C GLY A 188 9.91 -24.06 -0.64
N LEU A 189 9.63 -23.01 0.15
CA LEU A 189 8.29 -22.43 0.25
C LEU A 189 7.83 -21.86 -1.09
N ILE A 190 8.66 -21.03 -1.73
CA ILE A 190 8.31 -20.34 -2.96
C ILE A 190 8.15 -21.33 -4.11
N GLU A 191 9.02 -22.33 -4.22
CA GLU A 191 8.95 -23.36 -5.25
C GLU A 191 7.66 -24.17 -5.15
N ASP A 192 7.31 -24.63 -3.94
CA ASP A 192 6.06 -25.37 -3.71
C ASP A 192 4.83 -24.47 -3.94
N PHE A 193 4.92 -23.19 -3.57
CA PHE A 193 3.87 -22.22 -3.81
C PHE A 193 3.62 -22.03 -5.31
N ILE A 194 4.67 -21.76 -6.11
CA ILE A 194 4.57 -21.60 -7.56
C ILE A 194 3.96 -22.84 -8.22
N ALA A 195 4.45 -24.04 -7.87
CA ALA A 195 3.93 -25.28 -8.41
C ALA A 195 2.43 -25.45 -8.14
N LYS A 196 1.97 -25.05 -6.94
CA LYS A 196 0.56 -25.07 -6.60
C LYS A 196 -0.24 -24.04 -7.39
N VAL A 197 0.21 -22.78 -7.48
CA VAL A 197 -0.52 -21.74 -8.23
C VAL A 197 -0.64 -22.16 -9.70
N ASN A 198 0.45 -22.55 -10.34
CA ASN A 198 0.45 -22.96 -11.75
C ASN A 198 -0.58 -24.06 -12.04
N LYS A 199 -0.58 -25.11 -11.21
CA LYS A 199 -1.52 -26.23 -11.34
C LYS A 199 -2.99 -25.78 -11.24
N GLU A 200 -3.30 -24.93 -10.27
CA GLU A 200 -4.69 -24.53 -10.01
C GLU A 200 -5.18 -23.42 -10.95
N THR A 201 -4.27 -22.78 -11.70
CA THR A 201 -4.61 -21.73 -12.69
C THR A 201 -4.63 -22.21 -14.14
N GLU A 202 -4.15 -23.42 -14.43
CA GLU A 202 -3.94 -23.94 -15.79
C GLU A 202 -5.21 -23.86 -16.68
N ASN A 203 -6.38 -24.17 -16.12
CA ASN A 203 -7.64 -24.25 -16.87
C ASN A 203 -8.44 -22.94 -16.87
N GLN A 204 -7.96 -21.87 -16.23
CA GLN A 204 -8.74 -20.65 -16.05
C GLN A 204 -8.90 -19.83 -17.34
N THR A 205 -7.99 -20.00 -18.31
CA THR A 205 -8.01 -19.28 -19.60
C THR A 205 -9.29 -19.51 -20.38
N THR A 206 -9.83 -20.74 -20.40
CA THR A 206 -11.07 -21.06 -21.11
C THR A 206 -12.25 -20.33 -20.47
N ARG A 207 -12.37 -20.40 -19.14
CA ARG A 207 -13.42 -19.72 -18.37
C ARG A 207 -13.38 -18.21 -18.57
N MET A 208 -12.19 -17.63 -18.61
CA MET A 208 -12.03 -16.20 -18.90
C MET A 208 -12.57 -15.81 -20.27
N LYS A 209 -12.21 -16.56 -21.33
CA LYS A 209 -12.66 -16.28 -22.70
C LYS A 209 -14.19 -16.35 -22.84
N GLU A 210 -14.82 -17.29 -22.14
CA GLU A 210 -16.28 -17.40 -22.09
C GLU A 210 -16.93 -16.15 -21.47
N LEU A 211 -16.41 -15.70 -20.32
CA LEU A 211 -16.92 -14.52 -19.62
C LEU A 211 -16.70 -13.23 -20.44
N GLU A 212 -15.53 -13.10 -21.08
CA GLU A 212 -15.22 -11.98 -21.97
C GLU A 212 -16.16 -11.95 -23.19
N ALA A 213 -16.47 -13.11 -23.78
CA ALA A 213 -17.43 -13.22 -24.86
C ALA A 213 -18.86 -12.86 -24.41
N GLU A 214 -19.26 -13.26 -23.20
CA GLU A 214 -20.55 -12.88 -22.60
C GLU A 214 -20.63 -11.35 -22.45
N VAL A 215 -19.62 -10.73 -21.83
CA VAL A 215 -19.55 -9.27 -21.65
C VAL A 215 -19.56 -8.54 -23.00
N ALA A 216 -18.84 -9.03 -24.01
CA ALA A 216 -18.81 -8.41 -25.34
C ALA A 216 -20.17 -8.45 -26.05
N ALA A 217 -21.02 -9.43 -25.74
CA ALA A 217 -22.36 -9.54 -26.31
C ALA A 217 -23.42 -8.67 -25.60
N GLU A 218 -23.16 -8.23 -24.36
CA GLU A 218 -24.09 -7.46 -23.53
C GLU A 218 -24.69 -6.22 -24.22
N PRO A 219 -23.92 -5.35 -24.90
CA PRO A 219 -24.47 -4.14 -25.51
C PRO A 219 -25.56 -4.41 -26.56
N THR A 220 -25.52 -5.59 -27.20
CA THR A 220 -26.53 -5.99 -28.20
C THR A 220 -27.69 -6.76 -27.55
N ALA A 221 -27.38 -7.59 -26.55
CA ALA A 221 -28.35 -8.47 -25.90
C ALA A 221 -29.23 -7.73 -24.86
N LEU A 222 -28.69 -6.72 -24.17
CA LEU A 222 -29.36 -6.02 -23.07
C LEU A 222 -29.96 -4.69 -23.55
N LYS A 223 -31.20 -4.73 -24.05
CA LYS A 223 -31.88 -3.52 -24.54
C LYS A 223 -32.53 -2.66 -23.45
N ASN A 224 -32.99 -3.29 -22.36
CA ASN A 224 -33.66 -2.63 -21.24
C ASN A 224 -33.15 -3.23 -19.93
N VAL A 225 -32.24 -2.52 -19.26
CA VAL A 225 -31.77 -2.89 -17.91
C VAL A 225 -32.44 -1.99 -16.87
N ALA A 226 -32.87 -2.57 -15.76
CA ALA A 226 -33.53 -1.83 -14.68
C ALA A 226 -32.62 -0.75 -14.08
N ASP A 227 -31.33 -1.03 -14.01
CA ASP A 227 -30.30 -0.11 -13.54
C ASP A 227 -29.07 -0.17 -14.47
N ALA A 228 -28.83 0.92 -15.18
CA ALA A 228 -27.72 1.05 -16.13
C ALA A 228 -26.34 0.97 -15.47
N ARG A 229 -26.24 1.16 -14.14
CA ARG A 229 -24.98 1.00 -13.40
C ARG A 229 -24.46 -0.44 -13.48
N PHE A 230 -25.34 -1.43 -13.61
CA PHE A 230 -24.94 -2.84 -13.68
C PHE A 230 -24.31 -3.24 -15.01
N THR A 231 -24.55 -2.47 -16.06
CA THR A 231 -23.90 -2.65 -17.38
C THR A 231 -22.72 -1.70 -17.59
N TYR A 232 -22.50 -0.73 -16.69
CA TYR A 232 -21.40 0.21 -16.82
C TYR A 232 -20.04 -0.48 -16.64
N ARG A 233 -19.05 -0.06 -17.43
CA ARG A 233 -17.70 -0.63 -17.44
C ARG A 233 -16.69 0.51 -17.48
N SER A 234 -15.71 0.47 -16.58
CA SER A 234 -14.51 1.31 -16.66
C SER A 234 -13.40 0.73 -15.78
N ASP A 235 -12.15 0.88 -16.21
CA ASP A 235 -10.94 0.46 -15.49
C ASP A 235 -10.25 1.64 -14.77
N LYS A 236 -10.82 2.84 -14.85
CA LYS A 236 -10.25 4.10 -14.38
C LYS A 236 -11.23 4.87 -13.49
N PRO A 237 -10.73 5.63 -12.50
CA PRO A 237 -11.56 6.55 -11.73
C PRO A 237 -12.33 7.53 -12.65
N PRO A 238 -13.50 8.05 -12.22
CA PRO A 238 -14.03 7.95 -10.85
C PRO A 238 -14.81 6.66 -10.56
N VAL A 239 -15.30 5.94 -11.56
CA VAL A 239 -16.07 4.69 -11.36
C VAL A 239 -15.25 3.53 -11.90
N VAL A 240 -14.89 2.57 -11.05
CA VAL A 240 -14.06 1.42 -11.47
C VAL A 240 -14.87 0.14 -11.33
N THR A 241 -14.68 -0.76 -12.29
CA THR A 241 -15.32 -2.07 -12.36
C THR A 241 -14.37 -3.16 -12.83
N ALA A 242 -14.71 -4.43 -12.63
CA ALA A 242 -14.00 -5.54 -13.26
C ALA A 242 -14.28 -5.62 -14.77
N PRO A 243 -13.29 -6.01 -15.59
CA PRO A 243 -13.43 -6.04 -17.04
C PRO A 243 -14.36 -7.16 -17.53
N SER A 244 -14.43 -8.29 -16.83
CA SER A 244 -15.03 -9.53 -17.34
C SER A 244 -16.08 -10.14 -16.41
N LEU A 245 -16.66 -9.37 -15.47
CA LEU A 245 -17.79 -9.85 -14.66
C LEU A 245 -19.13 -9.59 -15.35
N PRO A 246 -19.81 -10.56 -15.97
CA PRO A 246 -21.01 -10.31 -16.76
C PRO A 246 -22.18 -9.77 -15.94
N TYR A 247 -23.05 -9.00 -16.61
CA TYR A 247 -24.30 -8.44 -16.08
C TYR A 247 -25.15 -9.51 -15.39
N ARG A 248 -25.23 -10.71 -15.99
CA ARG A 248 -25.95 -11.85 -15.42
C ARG A 248 -25.51 -12.14 -13.99
N ILE A 249 -24.20 -12.17 -13.73
CA ILE A 249 -23.65 -12.38 -12.39
C ILE A 249 -23.84 -11.13 -11.53
N ARG A 250 -23.60 -9.93 -12.07
CA ARG A 250 -23.74 -8.66 -11.32
C ARG A 250 -25.15 -8.47 -10.76
N ALA A 251 -26.18 -8.84 -11.51
CA ALA A 251 -27.58 -8.69 -11.15
C ALA A 251 -28.16 -9.90 -10.38
N MET A 252 -27.35 -10.94 -10.15
CA MET A 252 -27.77 -12.18 -9.51
C MET A 252 -27.99 -12.01 -7.99
N PRO A 253 -28.94 -12.73 -7.39
CA PRO A 253 -29.06 -12.80 -5.93
C PRO A 253 -27.77 -13.34 -5.26
N PRO A 254 -27.37 -12.85 -4.07
CA PRO A 254 -26.13 -13.27 -3.42
C PRO A 254 -25.99 -14.79 -3.19
N GLU A 255 -27.10 -15.47 -2.90
CA GLU A 255 -27.17 -16.92 -2.66
C GLU A 255 -26.88 -17.77 -3.90
N GLU A 256 -27.07 -17.21 -5.10
CA GLU A 256 -26.72 -17.83 -6.37
C GLU A 256 -25.31 -17.37 -6.80
N MET A 257 -24.98 -16.09 -6.59
CA MET A 257 -23.70 -15.49 -6.97
C MET A 257 -22.50 -16.23 -6.34
N VAL A 258 -22.65 -16.69 -5.09
CA VAL A 258 -21.61 -17.43 -4.36
C VAL A 258 -21.27 -18.80 -4.99
N ARG A 259 -22.05 -19.27 -5.96
CA ARG A 259 -21.80 -20.54 -6.66
C ARG A 259 -21.01 -20.38 -7.96
N GLU A 260 -20.88 -19.15 -8.48
CA GLU A 260 -20.29 -18.91 -9.80
C GLU A 260 -18.82 -19.34 -9.92
N PHE A 261 -18.08 -19.26 -8.80
CA PHE A 261 -16.66 -19.63 -8.74
C PHE A 261 -16.32 -20.52 -7.53
N GLU A 262 -17.29 -21.27 -7.01
CA GLU A 262 -17.13 -22.06 -5.77
C GLU A 262 -16.08 -23.17 -5.86
N ASP A 263 -15.77 -23.65 -7.06
CA ASP A 263 -14.75 -24.66 -7.32
C ASP A 263 -13.35 -24.08 -7.56
N THR A 264 -13.25 -22.75 -7.68
CA THR A 264 -12.06 -22.06 -8.18
C THR A 264 -11.35 -21.30 -7.05
N TYR A 265 -10.02 -21.44 -6.96
CA TYR A 265 -9.21 -20.61 -6.06
C TYR A 265 -9.05 -19.19 -6.63
N GLY A 266 -9.46 -18.19 -5.83
CA GLY A 266 -9.35 -16.78 -6.21
C GLY A 266 -8.09 -16.07 -5.68
N VAL A 267 -7.47 -16.62 -4.64
CA VAL A 267 -6.24 -16.07 -4.06
C VAL A 267 -5.41 -17.17 -3.42
N PHE A 268 -4.10 -17.02 -3.52
CA PHE A 268 -3.12 -17.94 -2.95
C PHE A 268 -2.22 -17.18 -1.99
N TYR A 269 -2.23 -17.58 -0.72
CA TYR A 269 -1.39 -17.02 0.32
C TYR A 269 -0.13 -17.87 0.53
N THR A 270 1.00 -17.20 0.66
CA THR A 270 2.28 -17.84 1.03
C THR A 270 2.35 -18.21 2.52
N SER A 271 1.41 -17.69 3.32
CA SER A 271 1.22 -18.01 4.74
C SER A 271 0.20 -19.16 4.93
N HIS A 272 0.23 -19.75 6.13
CA HIS A 272 -0.74 -20.77 6.57
C HIS A 272 -2.08 -20.18 7.02
N VAL A 273 -2.16 -18.86 7.12
CA VAL A 273 -3.40 -18.10 7.38
C VAL A 273 -3.66 -17.10 6.25
N PRO A 274 -4.93 -16.74 5.97
CA PRO A 274 -5.26 -15.73 4.96
C PRO A 274 -4.69 -14.38 5.34
N TYR A 275 -3.69 -13.91 4.58
CA TYR A 275 -2.97 -12.70 4.92
C TYR A 275 -2.30 -12.06 3.69
N MET A 276 -2.75 -10.87 3.29
CA MET A 276 -2.37 -10.19 2.05
C MET A 276 -1.05 -9.38 2.13
N SER A 277 -0.04 -9.84 2.85
CA SER A 277 1.33 -9.29 2.75
C SER A 277 2.11 -9.91 1.59
N THR A 278 1.85 -11.18 1.26
CA THR A 278 2.42 -11.85 0.09
C THR A 278 1.45 -12.89 -0.44
N PHE A 279 0.95 -12.65 -1.64
CA PHE A 279 -0.10 -13.47 -2.24
C PHE A 279 -0.02 -13.47 -3.77
N ALA A 280 -0.65 -14.46 -4.39
CA ALA A 280 -0.85 -14.48 -5.83
C ALA A 280 -2.33 -14.33 -6.18
N LEU A 281 -2.60 -13.49 -7.18
CA LEU A 281 -3.91 -13.33 -7.79
C LEU A 281 -3.90 -13.95 -9.19
N PRO A 282 -4.75 -14.96 -9.44
CA PRO A 282 -4.97 -15.48 -10.77
C PRO A 282 -5.60 -14.45 -11.70
N ARG A 283 -5.35 -14.60 -12.99
CA ARG A 283 -5.89 -13.71 -14.01
C ARG A 283 -7.41 -13.67 -14.02
N LEU A 284 -8.07 -14.82 -13.86
CA LEU A 284 -9.53 -14.92 -13.79
C LEU A 284 -10.10 -14.09 -12.64
N THR A 285 -9.44 -14.10 -11.49
CA THR A 285 -9.86 -13.35 -10.30
C THR A 285 -9.74 -11.85 -10.53
N ILE A 286 -8.61 -11.39 -11.10
CA ILE A 286 -8.45 -9.98 -11.46
C ILE A 286 -9.54 -9.55 -12.46
N ALA A 287 -9.85 -10.40 -13.44
CA ALA A 287 -10.82 -10.10 -14.48
C ALA A 287 -12.28 -10.04 -13.97
N THR A 288 -12.60 -10.68 -12.85
CA THR A 288 -13.99 -10.83 -12.35
C THR A 288 -14.24 -10.09 -11.03
N VAL A 289 -13.30 -10.13 -10.09
CA VAL A 289 -13.36 -9.33 -8.85
C VAL A 289 -12.97 -7.87 -9.15
N GLY A 290 -12.06 -7.65 -10.09
CA GLY A 290 -11.56 -6.33 -10.48
C GLY A 290 -10.31 -5.91 -9.70
N PHE A 291 -10.16 -4.61 -9.52
CA PHE A 291 -9.03 -4.00 -8.80
C PHE A 291 -9.32 -3.79 -7.31
N PHE A 292 -8.35 -3.31 -6.53
CA PHE A 292 -8.53 -2.93 -5.13
C PHE A 292 -9.24 -1.59 -5.01
N ASP A 293 -10.17 -1.45 -4.06
CA ASP A 293 -10.91 -0.20 -3.88
C ASP A 293 -10.04 0.92 -3.31
N GLU A 294 -9.77 1.92 -4.14
CA GLU A 294 -8.85 3.02 -3.83
C GLU A 294 -9.42 4.08 -2.87
N ASN A 295 -10.64 3.89 -2.33
CA ASN A 295 -11.15 4.67 -1.20
C ASN A 295 -10.57 4.21 0.14
N HIS A 296 -10.02 2.98 0.20
CA HIS A 296 -9.18 2.52 1.31
C HIS A 296 -7.79 3.17 1.21
N TYR A 297 -7.74 4.44 1.59
CA TYR A 297 -6.55 5.29 1.51
C TYR A 297 -6.10 5.74 2.91
N PRO A 298 -4.77 5.79 3.20
CA PRO A 298 -3.66 5.41 2.31
C PRO A 298 -3.38 3.90 2.28
N ALA A 299 -3.90 3.13 3.24
CA ALA A 299 -3.79 1.67 3.32
C ALA A 299 -4.77 1.13 4.38
N TYR A 300 -4.82 -0.20 4.48
CA TYR A 300 -5.60 -0.99 5.44
C TYR A 300 -7.11 -0.95 5.21
N GLY A 301 -7.63 -2.04 4.64
CA GLY A 301 -9.04 -2.31 4.39
C GLY A 301 -9.31 -2.74 2.96
N GLU A 302 -8.45 -2.38 2.02
CA GLU A 302 -8.46 -2.82 0.63
C GLU A 302 -8.37 -4.35 0.50
N ASP A 303 -7.58 -4.99 1.36
CA ASP A 303 -7.41 -6.44 1.46
C ASP A 303 -8.70 -7.14 1.89
N HIS A 304 -9.35 -6.61 2.92
CA HIS A 304 -10.64 -7.09 3.41
C HIS A 304 -11.72 -6.91 2.35
N ASP A 305 -11.79 -5.73 1.75
CA ASP A 305 -12.74 -5.43 0.68
C ASP A 305 -12.59 -6.37 -0.52
N TYR A 306 -11.35 -6.59 -0.98
CA TYR A 306 -11.06 -7.49 -2.08
C TYR A 306 -11.46 -8.93 -1.75
N ALA A 307 -11.05 -9.44 -0.59
CA ALA A 307 -11.40 -10.78 -0.12
C ALA A 307 -12.93 -10.94 0.01
N TRP A 308 -13.63 -9.93 0.48
CA TRP A 308 -15.07 -9.94 0.65
C TRP A 308 -15.84 -9.93 -0.68
N ARG A 309 -15.39 -9.18 -1.69
CA ARG A 309 -15.94 -9.25 -3.05
C ARG A 309 -15.66 -10.60 -3.69
N MET A 310 -14.45 -11.12 -3.53
CA MET A 310 -14.06 -12.45 -3.98
C MET A 310 -14.94 -13.54 -3.36
N HIS A 311 -15.19 -13.49 -2.04
CA HIS A 311 -16.06 -14.44 -1.36
C HIS A 311 -17.53 -14.32 -1.78
N ALA A 312 -18.03 -13.11 -2.07
CA ALA A 312 -19.39 -12.92 -2.58
C ALA A 312 -19.59 -13.62 -3.94
N LEU A 313 -18.53 -13.71 -4.75
CA LEU A 313 -18.50 -14.44 -6.02
C LEU A 313 -18.23 -15.96 -5.85
N GLY A 314 -17.98 -16.44 -4.64
CA GLY A 314 -17.79 -17.87 -4.36
C GLY A 314 -16.37 -18.39 -4.34
N PHE A 315 -15.39 -17.58 -4.75
CA PHE A 315 -14.00 -18.04 -4.85
C PHE A 315 -13.45 -18.61 -3.53
N LYS A 316 -12.66 -19.68 -3.66
CA LYS A 316 -11.90 -20.31 -2.58
C LYS A 316 -10.59 -19.59 -2.30
N VAL A 317 -10.09 -19.80 -1.09
CA VAL A 317 -8.78 -19.34 -0.63
C VAL A 317 -7.83 -20.52 -0.49
N TYR A 318 -6.61 -20.39 -1.02
CA TYR A 318 -5.50 -21.29 -0.72
C TYR A 318 -4.54 -20.64 0.28
N CYS A 319 -4.14 -21.38 1.31
CA CYS A 319 -3.06 -21.00 2.24
C CYS A 319 -1.95 -22.05 2.18
N SER A 320 -0.70 -21.61 2.01
CA SER A 320 0.45 -22.51 2.00
C SER A 320 0.62 -23.21 3.33
N LYS A 321 0.74 -24.53 3.28
CA LYS A 321 1.00 -25.37 4.47
C LYS A 321 2.49 -25.73 4.61
N ARG A 322 3.33 -25.28 3.68
CA ARG A 322 4.73 -25.70 3.58
C ARG A 322 5.69 -24.53 3.73
N GLY A 323 6.80 -24.82 4.40
CA GLY A 323 7.86 -23.85 4.65
C GLY A 323 7.52 -22.83 5.73
N ARG A 324 8.54 -22.08 6.14
CA ARG A 324 8.40 -20.98 7.10
C ARG A 324 8.07 -19.70 6.34
N TYR A 325 7.00 -19.02 6.72
CA TYR A 325 6.71 -17.66 6.28
C TYR A 325 6.91 -16.70 7.45
N VAL A 326 7.64 -15.61 7.24
CA VAL A 326 7.80 -14.55 8.23
C VAL A 326 7.39 -13.24 7.59
N HIS A 327 6.51 -12.49 8.25
CA HIS A 327 6.22 -11.10 7.93
C HIS A 327 6.58 -10.24 9.12
N ILE A 328 7.37 -9.19 8.89
CA ILE A 328 7.87 -8.30 9.92
C ILE A 328 6.90 -7.12 9.99
N GLU A 329 5.76 -7.36 10.64
CA GLU A 329 4.64 -6.42 10.66
C GLU A 329 5.04 -4.99 11.04
N ASN A 330 4.46 -4.00 10.34
CA ASN A 330 4.66 -2.58 10.59
C ASN A 330 6.12 -2.10 10.47
N ALA A 331 6.97 -2.86 9.78
CA ALA A 331 8.37 -2.55 9.51
C ALA A 331 8.63 -1.08 9.14
N ASN A 332 7.81 -0.51 8.25
CA ASN A 332 7.95 0.85 7.74
C ASN A 332 7.13 1.89 8.50
N LEU A 333 6.22 1.46 9.38
CA LEU A 333 5.40 2.33 10.22
C LEU A 333 5.98 2.53 11.61
N ASP A 334 6.93 1.68 11.98
CA ASP A 334 7.76 1.81 13.18
C ASP A 334 9.12 2.42 12.87
N ALA A 335 9.14 3.38 11.94
CA ALA A 335 10.27 4.25 11.67
C ALA A 335 10.59 5.05 12.94
N ASP A 336 11.44 4.43 13.73
CA ASP A 336 12.04 4.87 14.97
C ASP A 336 11.12 4.87 16.20
N ARG A 337 10.99 3.68 16.82
CA ARG A 337 10.44 3.50 18.16
C ARG A 337 10.99 4.50 19.19
N LEU A 338 12.26 4.91 19.07
CA LEU A 338 12.86 5.91 19.95
C LEU A 338 12.27 7.31 19.74
N SER A 339 11.85 7.64 18.53
CA SER A 339 11.12 8.88 18.27
C SER A 339 9.70 8.83 18.84
N LYS A 340 9.02 7.68 18.70
CA LYS A 340 7.69 7.49 19.31
C LYS A 340 7.73 7.58 20.83
N GLU A 341 8.78 7.05 21.45
CA GLU A 341 8.93 7.00 22.91
C GLU A 341 9.55 8.27 23.51
N TYR A 342 10.46 8.95 22.78
CA TYR A 342 11.29 10.03 23.33
C TYR A 342 11.36 11.31 22.47
N GLY A 343 10.70 11.36 21.32
CA GLY A 343 10.70 12.53 20.42
C GLY A 343 12.02 12.79 19.70
N LEU A 344 12.95 11.83 19.71
CA LEU A 344 14.26 11.91 19.07
C LEU A 344 14.32 10.99 17.85
N TYR A 345 14.58 11.55 16.68
CA TYR A 345 14.77 10.78 15.45
C TYR A 345 16.25 10.42 15.25
N LYS A 346 16.55 9.13 15.16
CA LYS A 346 17.85 8.59 14.79
C LYS A 346 18.14 8.81 13.30
N TYR A 347 17.12 8.67 12.46
CA TYR A 347 17.22 8.77 10.99
C TYR A 347 16.21 9.76 10.43
N THR A 348 16.63 11.01 10.20
CA THR A 348 15.74 12.11 9.77
C THR A 348 15.13 11.86 8.39
N ALA A 349 15.77 11.03 7.54
CA ALA A 349 15.27 10.65 6.22
C ALA A 349 13.91 9.92 6.24
N TYR A 350 13.59 9.19 7.32
CA TYR A 350 12.33 8.45 7.43
C TYR A 350 11.17 9.29 7.98
N VAL A 351 11.48 10.43 8.60
CA VAL A 351 10.58 11.13 9.52
C VAL A 351 9.38 11.73 8.82
N GLN A 352 9.64 12.50 7.75
CA GLN A 352 8.60 13.24 7.06
C GLN A 352 7.52 12.30 6.52
N GLN A 353 7.93 11.26 5.79
CA GLN A 353 7.04 10.26 5.22
C GLN A 353 6.30 9.47 6.30
N SER A 354 6.98 9.07 7.39
CA SER A 354 6.37 8.29 8.47
C SER A 354 5.33 9.08 9.25
N LEU A 355 5.61 10.35 9.55
CA LEU A 355 4.65 11.26 10.18
C LEU A 355 3.46 11.56 9.27
N LYS A 356 3.71 11.80 7.97
CA LYS A 356 2.67 12.00 6.96
C LYS A 356 1.76 10.78 6.91
N PHE A 357 2.31 9.58 6.77
CA PHE A 357 1.55 8.34 6.79
C PHE A 357 0.79 8.14 8.11
N ALA A 358 1.42 8.35 9.27
CA ALA A 358 0.75 8.20 10.57
C ALA A 358 -0.44 9.15 10.72
N ARG A 359 -0.36 10.38 10.18
CA ARG A 359 -1.48 11.32 10.16
C ARG A 359 -2.61 10.86 9.24
N MET A 360 -2.29 10.37 8.04
CA MET A 360 -3.25 9.84 7.07
C MET A 360 -3.91 8.53 7.53
N ASN A 361 -3.15 7.64 8.17
CA ASN A 361 -3.58 6.30 8.61
C ASN A 361 -4.43 6.32 9.90
N TYR A 362 -5.26 7.36 10.07
CA TYR A 362 -6.08 7.51 11.26
C TYR A 362 -7.23 6.50 11.25
N GLN A 363 -7.23 5.58 12.23
CA GLN A 363 -8.13 4.42 12.27
C GLN A 363 -9.62 4.77 12.10
N PRO A 364 -10.20 5.81 12.75
CA PRO A 364 -11.60 6.15 12.55
C PRO A 364 -11.98 6.45 11.09
N ILE A 365 -11.11 7.12 10.33
CA ILE A 365 -11.35 7.40 8.90
C ILE A 365 -11.39 6.10 8.09
N ARG A 366 -10.47 5.17 8.39
CA ARG A 366 -10.41 3.87 7.70
C ARG A 366 -11.62 2.99 7.98
N LEU A 367 -12.02 2.93 9.25
CA LEU A 367 -13.16 2.13 9.68
C LEU A 367 -14.50 2.73 9.20
N GLU A 368 -14.58 4.06 9.06
CA GLU A 368 -15.77 4.74 8.56
C GLU A 368 -16.18 4.22 7.18
N TYR A 369 -15.28 4.25 6.20
CA TYR A 369 -15.61 3.79 4.85
C TYR A 369 -15.95 2.29 4.81
N ARG A 370 -15.16 1.47 5.52
CA ARG A 370 -15.41 0.03 5.67
C ARG A 370 -16.83 -0.23 6.22
N ARG A 371 -17.22 0.52 7.25
CA ARG A 371 -18.56 0.42 7.86
C ARG A 371 -19.64 0.83 6.86
N THR A 372 -19.48 1.97 6.21
CA THR A 372 -20.43 2.51 5.24
C THR A 372 -20.66 1.53 4.08
N LYS A 373 -19.59 0.91 3.58
CA LYS A 373 -19.66 -0.05 2.47
C LYS A 373 -20.22 -1.42 2.88
N TRP A 374 -19.81 -1.97 4.02
CA TRP A 374 -20.03 -3.39 4.33
C TRP A 374 -20.83 -3.67 5.61
N PHE A 375 -20.88 -2.72 6.54
CA PHE A 375 -21.54 -2.87 7.85
C PHE A 375 -22.45 -1.68 8.19
N PRO A 376 -23.35 -1.24 7.30
CA PRO A 376 -24.09 0.01 7.48
C PRO A 376 -25.02 0.01 8.71
N ASN A 377 -25.35 -1.17 9.25
CA ASN A 377 -26.22 -1.32 10.41
C ASN A 377 -25.45 -1.46 11.74
N GLN A 378 -24.11 -1.52 11.69
CA GLN A 378 -23.29 -1.75 12.88
C GLN A 378 -22.74 -0.43 13.42
N ARG A 379 -22.72 -0.27 14.75
CA ARG A 379 -22.09 0.90 15.39
C ARG A 379 -20.58 0.74 15.53
N ILE A 380 -20.13 -0.49 15.76
CA ILE A 380 -18.73 -0.86 15.99
C ILE A 380 -18.34 -1.93 14.96
N VAL A 381 -17.18 -1.78 14.33
CA VAL A 381 -16.62 -2.75 13.36
C VAL A 381 -15.43 -3.43 14.00
N GLU A 382 -15.69 -4.40 14.88
CA GLU A 382 -14.67 -5.16 15.60
C GLU A 382 -14.75 -6.68 15.31
N THR A 383 -15.86 -7.18 14.76
CA THR A 383 -16.10 -8.62 14.54
C THR A 383 -16.84 -8.90 13.22
N ASP A 384 -16.52 -10.01 12.56
CA ASP A 384 -17.10 -10.45 11.27
C ASP A 384 -18.58 -10.88 11.31
N MET A 385 -19.25 -10.84 12.47
CA MET A 385 -20.59 -11.43 12.64
C MET A 385 -21.78 -10.59 12.10
N GLY A 386 -21.56 -9.62 11.21
CA GLY A 386 -22.62 -8.68 10.80
C GLY A 386 -22.45 -7.95 9.47
N ARG A 387 -21.65 -8.51 8.54
CA ARG A 387 -21.41 -7.91 7.21
C ARG A 387 -22.58 -8.17 6.26
N MET A 388 -22.87 -7.20 5.39
CA MET A 388 -23.73 -7.45 4.21
C MET A 388 -23.01 -8.35 3.19
N PRO A 389 -23.71 -9.28 2.52
CA PRO A 389 -23.10 -10.12 1.48
C PRO A 389 -22.50 -9.30 0.33
N LEU A 390 -23.16 -8.20 -0.04
CA LEU A 390 -22.77 -7.29 -1.13
C LEU A 390 -22.46 -5.88 -0.60
N PRO A 391 -21.55 -5.14 -1.27
CA PRO A 391 -21.21 -3.79 -0.88
C PRO A 391 -22.41 -2.86 -1.07
N PHE A 392 -22.53 -1.85 -0.21
CA PHE A 392 -23.61 -0.86 -0.25
C PHE A 392 -25.01 -1.50 -0.32
N ARG A 393 -25.21 -2.64 0.36
CA ARG A 393 -26.46 -3.42 0.34
C ARG A 393 -26.88 -3.92 -1.05
N GLY A 394 -25.94 -4.05 -1.98
CA GLY A 394 -26.21 -4.45 -3.37
C GLY A 394 -26.69 -3.31 -4.27
N ASN A 395 -26.62 -2.05 -3.81
CA ASN A 395 -26.98 -0.89 -4.64
C ASN A 395 -26.02 -0.68 -5.82
N LEU A 396 -24.80 -1.21 -5.74
CA LEU A 396 -23.84 -1.28 -6.82
C LEU A 396 -23.47 -2.75 -7.09
N PRO A 397 -23.01 -3.07 -8.31
CA PRO A 397 -22.37 -4.35 -8.60
C PRO A 397 -21.25 -4.66 -7.61
N VAL A 398 -21.06 -5.95 -7.31
CA VAL A 398 -20.06 -6.42 -6.35
C VAL A 398 -18.64 -5.96 -6.69
N ASP A 399 -18.32 -5.83 -7.98
CA ASP A 399 -17.01 -5.43 -8.50
C ASP A 399 -16.83 -3.92 -8.68
N MET A 400 -17.83 -3.11 -8.29
CA MET A 400 -17.85 -1.67 -8.55
C MET A 400 -17.57 -0.83 -7.28
N TRP A 401 -16.83 0.25 -7.45
CA TRP A 401 -16.78 1.36 -6.50
C TRP A 401 -16.63 2.71 -7.21
N VAL A 402 -16.99 3.77 -6.50
CA VAL A 402 -16.82 5.15 -6.95
C VAL A 402 -15.81 5.84 -6.04
N VAL A 403 -14.74 6.39 -6.61
CA VAL A 403 -13.67 7.08 -5.89
C VAL A 403 -14.16 8.45 -5.42
N ASP A 404 -14.09 8.68 -4.12
CA ASP A 404 -14.35 9.98 -3.50
C ASP A 404 -13.05 10.79 -3.43
N THR A 405 -12.76 11.53 -4.50
CA THR A 405 -11.56 12.36 -4.62
C THR A 405 -11.50 13.44 -3.54
N GLN A 406 -12.63 14.06 -3.20
CA GLN A 406 -12.69 15.08 -2.16
C GLN A 406 -12.33 14.50 -0.79
N ARG A 407 -12.85 13.31 -0.45
CA ARG A 407 -12.45 12.62 0.79
C ARG A 407 -10.96 12.31 0.77
N ARG A 408 -10.42 11.77 -0.33
CA ARG A 408 -8.98 11.48 -0.48
C ARG A 408 -8.11 12.71 -0.24
N GLU A 409 -8.44 13.84 -0.88
CA GLU A 409 -7.75 15.12 -0.70
C GLU A 409 -7.76 15.56 0.76
N THR A 410 -8.87 15.38 1.49
CA THR A 410 -8.90 15.72 2.92
C THR A 410 -7.97 14.86 3.77
N ILE A 411 -7.76 13.59 3.39
CA ILE A 411 -6.81 12.70 4.08
C ILE A 411 -5.38 13.12 3.76
N ILE A 412 -5.09 13.47 2.50
CA ILE A 412 -3.80 14.02 2.08
C ILE A 412 -3.49 15.31 2.87
N ASP A 413 -4.43 16.25 2.96
CA ASP A 413 -4.30 17.48 3.76
C ASP A 413 -3.98 17.20 5.23
N MET A 414 -4.52 16.12 5.81
CA MET A 414 -4.15 15.70 7.17
C MET A 414 -2.73 15.15 7.23
N GLY A 415 -2.32 14.36 6.23
CA GLY A 415 -0.95 13.93 6.03
C GLY A 415 0.04 15.10 6.02
N GLU A 416 -0.32 16.15 5.28
CA GLU A 416 0.44 17.40 5.14
C GLU A 416 0.35 18.33 6.36
N ALA A 417 -0.37 17.93 7.41
CA ALA A 417 -0.67 18.77 8.57
C ALA A 417 -1.35 20.11 8.23
N ARG A 418 -1.98 20.22 7.04
CA ARG A 418 -2.80 21.37 6.62
C ARG A 418 -4.20 21.32 7.22
N ARG A 419 -4.62 20.15 7.72
CA ARG A 419 -5.95 19.94 8.33
C ARG A 419 -5.90 19.04 9.56
N CYS A 420 -6.73 19.35 10.55
CA CYS A 420 -6.92 18.52 11.74
C CYS A 420 -7.77 17.28 11.44
N ARG A 421 -7.46 16.16 12.13
CA ARG A 421 -8.22 14.89 12.02
C ARG A 421 -9.70 15.00 12.40
N SER A 422 -10.07 15.99 13.22
CA SER A 422 -11.46 16.25 13.62
C SER A 422 -12.34 16.73 12.46
N VAL A 423 -11.76 17.16 11.35
CA VAL A 423 -12.47 17.72 10.18
C VAL A 423 -12.46 16.74 9.01
N HIS A 424 -12.35 15.43 9.27
CA HIS A 424 -12.35 14.44 8.21
C HIS A 424 -13.74 14.33 7.55
N ARG A 425 -13.73 14.15 6.23
CA ARG A 425 -14.95 13.92 5.48
C ARG A 425 -15.29 12.43 5.51
N LEU A 426 -16.58 12.15 5.75
CA LEU A 426 -17.15 10.83 5.54
C LEU A 426 -17.27 10.58 4.04
N TYR A 427 -17.37 9.31 3.64
CA TYR A 427 -17.62 8.98 2.24
C TYR A 427 -18.96 9.55 1.76
N ASN A 428 -18.94 10.24 0.61
CA ASN A 428 -20.14 10.82 0.04
C ASN A 428 -20.99 9.78 -0.70
N LEU A 429 -22.06 9.31 -0.05
CA LEU A 429 -23.00 8.34 -0.64
C LEU A 429 -23.73 8.86 -1.88
N SER A 430 -23.84 10.18 -2.09
CA SER A 430 -24.47 10.71 -3.31
C SER A 430 -23.66 10.40 -4.57
N LEU A 431 -22.39 10.01 -4.43
CA LEU A 431 -21.55 9.56 -5.55
C LEU A 431 -22.03 8.24 -6.17
N LEU A 432 -22.84 7.46 -5.44
CA LEU A 432 -23.38 6.19 -5.92
C LEU A 432 -24.53 6.37 -6.93
N ASP A 433 -25.16 7.54 -6.96
CA ASP A 433 -26.30 7.87 -7.83
C ASP A 433 -25.87 8.52 -9.16
N PHE A 434 -24.69 8.16 -9.66
CA PHE A 434 -24.13 8.76 -10.87
C PHE A 434 -24.93 8.42 -12.13
N ASN A 435 -25.03 9.39 -13.05
CA ASN A 435 -25.68 9.18 -14.34
C ASN A 435 -24.68 8.58 -15.35
N VAL A 436 -24.93 7.33 -15.74
CA VAL A 436 -24.11 6.59 -16.71
C VAL A 436 -23.96 7.34 -18.03
N SER A 437 -25.04 7.92 -18.57
CA SER A 437 -25.03 8.63 -19.87
C SER A 437 -24.14 9.89 -19.85
N ALA A 438 -24.07 10.58 -18.70
CA ALA A 438 -23.26 11.80 -18.57
C ALA A 438 -21.75 11.50 -18.44
N ILE A 439 -21.37 10.30 -18.00
CA ILE A 439 -19.96 9.90 -17.86
C ILE A 439 -19.38 9.46 -19.20
N THR A 440 -20.16 8.75 -20.03
CA THR A 440 -19.72 8.30 -21.35
C THR A 440 -19.37 9.47 -22.30
N ASP A 441 -20.10 10.58 -22.23
CA ASP A 441 -19.82 11.78 -23.03
C ASP A 441 -18.52 12.50 -22.64
N HIS A 442 -18.07 12.32 -21.40
CA HIS A 442 -16.81 12.88 -20.89
C HIS A 442 -15.59 12.01 -21.21
N GLN A 443 -15.76 10.71 -21.50
CA GLN A 443 -14.66 9.82 -21.89
C GLN A 443 -14.43 9.75 -23.41
N GLN A 444 -15.36 10.28 -24.22
CA GLN A 444 -15.22 10.40 -25.68
C GLN A 444 -14.65 11.75 -26.16
N LYS A 445 -14.44 12.70 -25.25
CA LYS A 445 -13.70 13.96 -25.47
C LYS A 445 -12.30 13.85 -24.87
#